data_AF-A0A1V8SD29-F1
#
_entry.id   AF-A0A1V8SD29-F1
#
_cell.length_a   1.000
_cell.length_b   1.000
_cell.length_c   1.000
_cell.angle_alpha   90.00
_cell.angle_beta   90.00
_cell.angle_gamma   90.00
#
_symmetry.space_group_name_H-M   'P 1'
#
loop_
_entity.id
_entity.type
_entity.pdbx_description
1 polymer ?
#
loop_
_entity_poly.entity_id
_entity_poly.type
_entity_poly.pdbx_seq_one_letter_code
_entity_poly.pdbx_strand_id
1 'polypeptide(L)'
;MKKDKFAYLKRDAKAAGWQASLPLGSGSQGSVSVWIKTNANGQISERIAVKDNYDTDWEICYPLKQFSEDKLLPMELGVLYALKHAKANAPAGSLISARGLVNDPTPTILSHKVDKVLKFARCHLEYCPYGDPAGVMATHLKDGGAFSEPFLWCLFSCLADAALLLQQGHLQRALQGWRVIVHRDIKPENIFLGPFSSHEYPLYPVPKLADSGLAYVVDPAEDTTGLESRGTRNYLAPEQNGHDSMPLCTQTST
;
A
#
# COMPACT_ATOMS: atom_id res chain seq x y z
N MET A 1 11.92 -24.73 -3.79
CA MET A 1 10.62 -24.01 -3.96
C MET A 1 10.74 -22.65 -4.68
N LYS A 2 11.84 -22.31 -5.39
CA LYS A 2 12.14 -20.92 -5.82
C LYS A 2 12.31 -20.65 -7.32
N LYS A 3 12.24 -21.65 -8.22
CA LYS A 3 12.60 -21.43 -9.65
C LYS A 3 11.50 -20.87 -10.55
N ASP A 4 10.24 -20.84 -10.12
CA ASP A 4 9.17 -20.25 -10.95
C ASP A 4 8.02 -19.67 -10.10
N LYS A 5 8.27 -18.51 -9.47
CA LYS A 5 7.31 -17.79 -8.61
C LYS A 5 5.99 -17.51 -9.37
N PHE A 6 6.09 -17.16 -10.65
CA PHE A 6 4.92 -16.85 -11.47
C PHE A 6 4.14 -18.09 -11.93
N ALA A 7 4.78 -19.25 -12.10
CA ALA A 7 4.04 -20.49 -12.33
C ALA A 7 3.14 -20.86 -11.15
N TYR A 8 3.58 -20.62 -9.91
CA TYR A 8 2.75 -20.84 -8.72
C TYR A 8 1.51 -19.93 -8.72
N LEU A 9 1.71 -18.63 -8.98
CA LEU A 9 0.61 -17.66 -9.11
C LEU A 9 -0.37 -18.06 -10.21
N LYS A 10 0.13 -18.45 -11.39
CA LYS A 10 -0.72 -18.90 -12.51
C LYS A 10 -1.52 -20.16 -12.19
N ARG A 11 -0.88 -21.13 -11.53
CA ARG A 11 -1.55 -22.38 -11.10
C ARG A 11 -2.64 -22.10 -10.08
N ASP A 12 -2.34 -21.28 -9.09
CA ASP A 12 -3.27 -20.93 -8.02
C ASP A 12 -4.44 -20.09 -8.53
N ALA A 13 -4.19 -19.15 -9.46
CA ALA A 13 -5.24 -18.40 -10.15
C ALA A 13 -6.25 -19.35 -10.81
N LYS A 14 -5.74 -20.31 -11.60
CA LYS A 14 -6.57 -21.32 -12.26
C LYS A 14 -7.36 -22.16 -11.26
N ALA A 15 -6.72 -22.58 -10.16
CA ALA A 15 -7.37 -23.37 -9.10
C ALA A 15 -8.49 -22.58 -8.39
N ALA A 16 -8.31 -21.26 -8.24
CA ALA A 16 -9.31 -20.35 -7.69
C ALA A 16 -10.37 -19.88 -8.71
N GLY A 17 -10.39 -20.45 -9.93
CA GLY A 17 -11.39 -20.18 -10.95
C GLY A 17 -11.16 -18.90 -11.77
N TRP A 18 -9.95 -18.33 -11.73
CA TRP A 18 -9.56 -17.20 -12.57
C TRP A 18 -9.14 -17.67 -13.95
N GLN A 19 -9.56 -16.97 -15.00
CA GLN A 19 -9.31 -17.33 -16.39
C GLN A 19 -7.89 -16.98 -16.84
N ALA A 20 -7.28 -15.94 -16.27
CA ALA A 20 -5.90 -15.56 -16.58
C ALA A 20 -5.15 -15.00 -15.37
N SER A 21 -3.82 -15.10 -15.44
CA SER A 21 -2.87 -14.50 -14.51
C SER A 21 -1.69 -13.96 -15.30
N LEU A 22 -1.38 -12.68 -15.13
CA LEU A 22 -0.26 -12.00 -15.81
C LEU A 22 0.71 -11.44 -14.78
N PRO A 23 2.02 -11.73 -14.89
CA PRO A 23 3.05 -11.08 -14.07
C PRO A 23 3.00 -9.56 -14.22
N LEU A 24 3.04 -8.84 -13.10
CA LEU A 24 3.19 -7.37 -13.09
C LEU A 24 4.60 -6.97 -12.66
N GLY A 25 5.22 -7.73 -11.76
CA GLY A 25 6.57 -7.44 -11.30
C GLY A 25 7.05 -8.43 -10.26
N SER A 26 8.35 -8.41 -10.01
CA SER A 26 8.98 -9.11 -8.90
C SER A 26 10.04 -8.22 -8.26
N GLY A 27 10.21 -8.36 -6.96
CA GLY A 27 11.17 -7.59 -6.16
C GLY A 27 11.81 -8.45 -5.08
N SER A 28 12.58 -7.79 -4.22
CA SER A 28 13.22 -8.43 -3.06
C SER A 28 12.20 -9.07 -2.11
N GLN A 29 11.02 -8.46 -1.98
CA GLN A 29 9.99 -8.88 -1.03
C GLN A 29 9.02 -9.92 -1.60
N GLY A 30 8.94 -10.08 -2.91
CA GLY A 30 7.85 -10.87 -3.48
C GLY A 30 7.69 -10.85 -4.99
N SER A 31 6.53 -11.34 -5.42
CA SER A 31 6.08 -11.26 -6.81
C SER A 31 4.62 -10.84 -6.88
N VAL A 32 4.28 -10.05 -7.89
CA VAL A 32 2.93 -9.53 -8.10
C VAL A 32 2.42 -10.00 -9.46
N SER A 33 1.18 -10.44 -9.50
CA SER A 33 0.44 -10.73 -10.73
C SER A 33 -0.96 -10.14 -10.69
N VAL A 34 -1.50 -9.74 -11.84
CA VAL A 34 -2.93 -9.48 -11.97
C VAL A 34 -3.65 -10.79 -12.28
N TRP A 35 -4.71 -11.08 -11.55
CA TRP A 35 -5.64 -12.17 -11.88
C TRP A 35 -6.89 -11.59 -12.52
N ILE A 36 -7.37 -12.24 -13.58
CA ILE A 36 -8.42 -11.72 -14.45
C ILE A 36 -9.55 -12.73 -14.55
N LYS A 37 -10.77 -12.24 -14.31
CA LYS A 37 -12.00 -13.00 -14.53
C LYS A 37 -12.73 -12.47 -15.75
N THR A 38 -13.32 -13.37 -16.53
CA THR A 38 -14.13 -13.01 -17.70
C THR A 38 -15.57 -13.49 -17.55
N ASN A 39 -16.52 -12.71 -18.07
CA ASN A 39 -17.91 -13.13 -18.19
C ASN A 39 -18.08 -14.15 -19.35
N ALA A 40 -19.30 -14.65 -19.55
CA ALA A 40 -19.62 -15.63 -20.59
C ALA A 40 -19.33 -15.13 -22.03
N ASN A 41 -19.27 -13.82 -22.24
CA ASN A 41 -18.98 -13.19 -23.53
C ASN A 41 -17.47 -12.96 -23.73
N GLY A 42 -16.61 -13.44 -22.83
CA GLY A 42 -15.16 -13.24 -22.90
C GLY A 42 -14.70 -11.83 -22.50
N GLN A 43 -15.59 -10.97 -22.00
CA GLN A 43 -15.21 -9.64 -21.51
C GLN A 43 -14.68 -9.72 -20.08
N ILE A 44 -13.69 -8.90 -19.75
CA ILE A 44 -13.14 -8.85 -18.40
C ILE A 44 -14.20 -8.29 -17.44
N SER A 45 -14.59 -9.10 -16.48
CA SER A 45 -15.57 -8.75 -15.44
C SER A 45 -14.92 -8.38 -14.12
N GLU A 46 -13.72 -8.91 -13.85
CA GLU A 46 -13.03 -8.71 -12.57
C GLU A 46 -11.51 -8.71 -12.78
N ARG A 47 -10.82 -7.87 -12.01
CA ARG A 47 -9.36 -7.86 -11.91
C ARG A 47 -8.96 -7.65 -10.46
N ILE A 48 -7.99 -8.43 -9.99
CA ILE A 48 -7.36 -8.23 -8.69
C ILE A 48 -5.85 -8.24 -8.84
N ALA A 49 -5.15 -7.48 -7.99
CA ALA A 49 -3.71 -7.63 -7.83
C ALA A 49 -3.44 -8.69 -6.77
N VAL A 50 -2.50 -9.58 -7.04
CA VAL A 50 -2.11 -10.66 -6.13
C VAL A 50 -0.62 -10.55 -5.87
N LYS A 51 -0.25 -10.28 -4.63
CA LYS A 51 1.14 -10.16 -4.17
C LYS A 51 1.48 -11.35 -3.28
N ASP A 52 2.51 -12.09 -3.67
CA ASP A 52 3.12 -13.15 -2.87
C ASP A 52 4.38 -12.61 -2.19
N ASN A 53 4.43 -12.71 -0.87
CA ASN A 53 5.62 -12.51 -0.07
C ASN A 53 6.16 -13.88 0.36
N TYR A 54 7.47 -14.05 0.20
CA TYR A 54 8.19 -15.28 0.53
C TYR A 54 9.19 -15.01 1.64
N ASP A 55 9.54 -16.04 2.41
CA ASP A 55 10.50 -15.95 3.52
C ASP A 55 10.12 -14.85 4.52
N THR A 56 8.81 -14.64 4.71
CA THR A 56 8.28 -13.54 5.52
C THR A 56 8.58 -13.74 6.99
N ASP A 57 9.14 -12.70 7.62
CA ASP A 57 9.28 -12.66 9.06
C ASP A 57 7.93 -12.33 9.70
N TRP A 58 7.56 -13.15 10.67
CA TRP A 58 6.30 -13.03 11.40
C TRP A 58 6.58 -12.23 12.66
N GLU A 59 6.23 -10.96 12.61
CA GLU A 59 6.37 -10.08 13.75
C GLU A 59 5.06 -10.07 14.55
N ILE A 60 5.20 -9.91 15.86
CA ILE A 60 4.06 -9.47 16.67
C ILE A 60 3.82 -8.01 16.27
N CYS A 61 2.97 -7.79 15.26
CA CYS A 61 2.54 -6.46 14.86
C CYS A 61 1.53 -5.91 15.89
N TYR A 62 1.93 -5.83 17.16
CA TYR A 62 1.15 -5.13 18.16
C TYR A 62 1.27 -3.62 17.92
N PRO A 63 0.18 -2.84 17.91
CA PRO A 63 -1.21 -3.22 18.12
C PRO A 63 -2.02 -3.48 16.83
N LEU A 64 -1.42 -3.49 15.64
CA LEU A 64 -2.15 -3.77 14.38
C LEU A 64 -2.91 -5.11 14.40
N LYS A 65 -2.45 -6.08 15.18
CA LYS A 65 -3.17 -7.35 15.44
C LYS A 65 -4.60 -7.16 15.96
N GLN A 66 -4.93 -6.01 16.55
CA GLN A 66 -6.30 -5.72 17.01
C GLN A 66 -7.30 -5.55 15.85
N PHE A 67 -6.81 -5.33 14.62
CA PHE A 67 -7.60 -5.12 13.42
C PHE A 67 -7.71 -6.38 12.54
N SER A 68 -7.19 -7.52 13.02
CA SER A 68 -7.25 -8.82 12.33
C SER A 68 -7.53 -9.94 13.33
N GLU A 69 -8.16 -11.02 12.87
CA GLU A 69 -8.35 -12.23 13.69
C GLU A 69 -7.03 -13.00 13.91
N ASP A 70 -6.03 -12.78 13.05
CA ASP A 70 -4.73 -13.42 13.10
C ASP A 70 -3.76 -12.68 14.04
N LYS A 71 -3.31 -13.35 15.12
CA LYS A 71 -2.38 -12.79 16.12
C LYS A 71 -0.95 -12.54 15.61
N LEU A 72 -0.56 -13.17 14.50
CA LEU A 72 0.77 -13.09 13.89
C LEU A 72 0.56 -12.88 12.39
N LEU A 73 0.83 -11.66 11.93
CA LEU A 73 0.75 -11.26 10.54
C LEU A 73 2.06 -10.60 10.13
N PRO A 74 2.48 -10.71 8.86
CA PRO A 74 3.49 -9.83 8.30
C PRO A 74 3.05 -8.38 8.43
N MET A 75 4.02 -7.47 8.59
CA MET A 75 3.79 -6.03 8.72
C MET A 75 2.83 -5.49 7.64
N GLU A 76 3.06 -5.82 6.38
CA GLU A 76 2.23 -5.37 5.25
C GLU A 76 0.74 -5.74 5.43
N LEU A 77 0.45 -6.98 5.82
CA LEU A 77 -0.92 -7.43 6.06
C LEU A 77 -1.54 -6.70 7.26
N GLY A 78 -0.77 -6.51 8.34
CA GLY A 78 -1.22 -5.76 9.51
C GLY A 78 -1.64 -4.33 9.16
N VAL A 79 -0.82 -3.63 8.37
CA VAL A 79 -1.10 -2.24 7.94
C VAL A 79 -2.33 -2.19 7.02
N LEU A 80 -2.43 -3.09 6.04
CA LEU A 80 -3.58 -3.15 5.13
C LEU A 80 -4.91 -3.37 5.87
N TYR A 81 -4.92 -4.27 6.87
CA TYR A 81 -6.11 -4.51 7.70
C TYR A 81 -6.42 -3.33 8.63
N ALA A 82 -5.42 -2.69 9.22
CA ALA A 82 -5.61 -1.48 10.02
C ALA A 82 -6.26 -0.37 9.19
N LEU A 83 -5.76 -0.12 7.98
CA LEU A 83 -6.33 0.87 7.06
C LEU A 83 -7.74 0.48 6.61
N LYS A 84 -8.01 -0.80 6.34
CA LYS A 84 -9.36 -1.29 6.03
C LYS A 84 -10.32 -1.04 7.20
N HIS A 85 -9.91 -1.32 8.43
CA HIS A 85 -10.70 -1.08 9.63
C HIS A 85 -10.94 0.42 9.88
N ALA A 86 -9.90 1.25 9.73
CA ALA A 86 -10.00 2.71 9.80
C ALA A 86 -11.07 3.26 8.86
N LYS A 87 -11.05 2.80 7.59
CA LYS A 87 -12.03 3.18 6.58
C LYS A 87 -13.45 2.71 6.91
N ALA A 88 -13.61 1.49 7.40
CA ALA A 88 -14.92 0.92 7.71
C ALA A 88 -15.61 1.58 8.93
N ASN A 89 -14.84 2.10 9.88
CA ASN A 89 -15.35 2.70 11.12
C ASN A 89 -15.41 4.23 11.10
N ALA A 90 -15.12 4.85 9.96
CA ALA A 90 -15.35 6.26 9.80
C ALA A 90 -16.86 6.53 9.72
N PRO A 91 -17.40 7.48 10.51
CA PRO A 91 -18.79 7.90 10.37
C PRO A 91 -19.12 8.27 8.92
N ALA A 92 -20.37 8.11 8.51
CA ALA A 92 -20.82 8.56 7.19
C ALA A 92 -20.43 10.03 6.98
N GLY A 93 -19.63 10.30 5.96
CA GLY A 93 -19.09 11.65 5.69
C GLY A 93 -17.88 12.08 6.52
N SER A 94 -17.27 11.20 7.32
CA SER A 94 -15.98 11.44 8.01
C SER A 94 -14.80 10.83 7.26
N LEU A 95 -15.04 9.81 6.44
CA LEU A 95 -14.27 9.67 5.23
C LEU A 95 -14.70 10.74 4.23
N ILE A 96 -14.59 12.01 4.60
CA ILE A 96 -14.60 13.14 3.67
C ILE A 96 -13.29 13.89 3.97
N SER A 97 -12.27 13.95 3.08
CA SER A 97 -11.16 14.90 3.29
C SER A 97 -11.76 16.29 3.53
N ALA A 98 -11.00 17.29 3.98
CA ALA A 98 -11.56 18.64 4.11
C ALA A 98 -12.28 19.16 2.83
N ARG A 99 -12.18 18.44 1.70
CA ARG A 99 -12.83 18.69 0.41
C ARG A 99 -13.75 17.59 -0.16
N GLY A 100 -13.85 16.37 0.41
CA GLY A 100 -14.74 15.31 -0.14
C GLY A 100 -14.07 13.96 -0.45
N LEU A 101 -13.77 13.11 0.53
CA LEU A 101 -13.21 11.75 0.32
C LEU A 101 -14.18 10.93 -0.53
N VAL A 102 -13.79 10.82 -1.80
CA VAL A 102 -14.11 9.68 -2.67
C VAL A 102 -12.79 9.12 -3.27
N ASN A 103 -11.65 9.52 -2.71
CA ASN A 103 -10.33 9.05 -3.12
C ASN A 103 -9.80 8.11 -2.04
N ASP A 104 -10.17 6.82 -2.05
CA ASP A 104 -9.51 5.85 -1.17
C ASP A 104 -8.01 5.85 -1.50
N PRO A 105 -7.14 6.43 -0.65
CA PRO A 105 -5.76 6.75 -1.03
C PRO A 105 -4.83 5.58 -0.77
N THR A 106 -5.38 4.39 -0.53
CA THR A 106 -4.64 3.16 -0.23
C THR A 106 -5.33 1.99 -0.92
N PRO A 107 -4.59 0.96 -1.38
CA PRO A 107 -5.19 -0.25 -1.91
C PRO A 107 -6.07 -0.97 -0.87
N THR A 108 -7.30 -1.29 -1.24
CA THR A 108 -8.17 -2.14 -0.44
C THR A 108 -7.71 -3.60 -0.49
N ILE A 109 -7.49 -4.19 0.68
CA ILE A 109 -7.29 -5.63 0.84
C ILE A 109 -8.63 -6.37 0.77
N LEU A 110 -8.71 -7.30 -0.20
CA LEU A 110 -9.89 -8.12 -0.47
C LEU A 110 -9.88 -9.36 0.42
N SER A 111 -8.75 -10.07 0.43
CA SER A 111 -8.49 -11.23 1.28
C SER A 111 -6.99 -11.51 1.36
N HIS A 112 -6.60 -12.46 2.21
CA HIS A 112 -5.22 -12.93 2.33
C HIS A 112 -5.17 -14.45 2.45
N LYS A 113 -3.97 -15.01 2.25
CA LYS A 113 -3.64 -16.39 2.58
C LYS A 113 -2.29 -16.41 3.29
N VAL A 114 -2.17 -17.20 4.34
CA VAL A 114 -0.94 -17.31 5.13
C VAL A 114 -0.56 -18.78 5.33
N ASP A 115 0.73 -19.07 5.24
CA ASP A 115 1.32 -20.35 5.62
C ASP A 115 2.58 -20.07 6.45
N LYS A 116 2.46 -20.27 7.76
CA LYS A 116 3.52 -19.97 8.72
C LYS A 116 4.69 -20.94 8.63
N VAL A 117 4.43 -22.20 8.23
CA VAL A 117 5.47 -23.22 8.09
C VAL A 117 6.34 -22.90 6.87
N LEU A 118 5.71 -22.50 5.77
CA LEU A 118 6.40 -22.09 4.56
C LEU A 118 6.88 -20.64 4.57
N LYS A 119 6.65 -19.89 5.67
CA LYS A 119 6.88 -18.44 5.77
C LYS A 119 6.36 -17.68 4.54
N PHE A 120 5.12 -17.96 4.18
CA PHE A 120 4.47 -17.45 2.98
C PHE A 120 3.25 -16.62 3.34
N ALA A 121 3.09 -15.49 2.68
CA ALA A 121 1.88 -14.69 2.75
C ALA A 121 1.47 -14.22 1.35
N ARG A 122 0.17 -14.28 1.05
CA ARG A 122 -0.43 -13.73 -0.15
C ARG A 122 -1.47 -12.68 0.21
N CYS A 123 -1.41 -11.56 -0.47
CA CYS A 123 -2.39 -10.50 -0.43
C CYS A 123 -3.19 -10.50 -1.72
N HIS A 124 -4.52 -10.52 -1.64
CA HIS A 124 -5.41 -10.18 -2.74
C HIS A 124 -5.88 -8.73 -2.55
N LEU A 125 -5.53 -7.87 -3.49
CA LEU A 125 -5.71 -6.43 -3.41
C LEU A 125 -6.57 -5.94 -4.58
N GLU A 126 -7.19 -4.78 -4.40
CA GLU A 126 -7.75 -4.06 -5.54
C GLU A 126 -6.68 -3.84 -6.63
N TYR A 127 -7.08 -3.94 -7.89
CA TYR A 127 -6.18 -3.72 -9.01
C TYR A 127 -6.16 -2.23 -9.40
N CYS A 128 -4.97 -1.65 -9.46
CA CYS A 128 -4.74 -0.28 -9.93
C CYS A 128 -4.33 -0.31 -11.42
N PRO A 129 -5.22 0.06 -12.35
CA PRO A 129 -5.04 -0.26 -13.76
C PRO A 129 -4.08 0.68 -14.53
N TYR A 130 -3.66 1.80 -13.94
CA TYR A 130 -2.85 2.82 -14.63
C TYR A 130 -1.38 2.84 -14.20
N GLY A 131 -0.90 1.77 -13.56
CA GLY A 131 0.50 1.64 -13.17
C GLY A 131 0.87 2.57 -12.01
N ASP A 132 2.04 3.23 -12.11
CA ASP A 132 2.60 4.10 -11.09
C ASP A 132 3.18 5.40 -11.71
N PRO A 133 3.29 6.51 -10.95
CA PRO A 133 3.89 7.74 -11.42
C PRO A 133 5.32 7.61 -11.94
N ALA A 134 6.14 6.66 -11.47
CA ALA A 134 7.51 6.50 -11.98
C ALA A 134 7.50 6.05 -13.45
N GLY A 135 6.68 5.05 -13.77
CA GLY A 135 6.47 4.58 -15.13
C GLY A 135 5.83 5.65 -16.03
N VAL A 136 4.85 6.40 -15.51
CA VAL A 136 4.23 7.50 -16.26
C VAL A 136 5.23 8.62 -16.54
N MET A 137 6.03 9.01 -15.55
CA MET A 137 7.07 10.03 -15.70
C MET A 137 8.14 9.61 -16.71
N ALA A 138 8.61 8.36 -16.64
CA ALA A 138 9.57 7.83 -17.59
C ALA A 138 9.04 7.85 -19.04
N THR A 139 7.72 7.78 -19.23
CA THR A 139 7.08 7.92 -20.54
C THR A 139 7.03 9.38 -20.96
N HIS A 140 6.52 10.28 -20.10
CA HIS A 140 6.41 11.71 -20.41
C HIS A 140 7.76 12.36 -20.70
N LEU A 141 8.80 12.03 -19.93
CA LEU A 141 10.15 12.56 -20.15
C LEU A 141 10.72 12.18 -21.53
N LYS A 142 10.40 10.99 -22.04
CA LYS A 142 10.81 10.59 -23.40
C LYS A 142 10.12 11.43 -24.48
N ASP A 143 8.89 11.85 -24.20
CA ASP A 143 8.06 12.64 -25.11
C ASP A 143 8.25 14.16 -24.91
N GLY A 144 9.19 14.58 -24.04
CA GLY A 144 9.44 15.99 -23.72
C GLY A 144 8.34 16.64 -22.87
N GLY A 145 7.45 15.84 -22.29
CA GLY A 145 6.35 16.28 -21.44
C GLY A 145 6.68 16.28 -19.94
N ALA A 146 5.77 16.86 -19.16
CA ALA A 146 5.77 16.82 -17.71
C ALA A 146 4.37 16.45 -17.21
N PHE A 147 4.26 16.12 -15.92
CA PHE A 147 2.94 16.02 -15.30
C PHE A 147 2.23 17.37 -15.35
N SER A 148 0.93 17.34 -15.66
CA SER A 148 0.10 18.54 -15.54
C SER A 148 0.03 18.96 -14.07
N GLU A 149 0.16 20.27 -13.81
CA GLU A 149 0.04 20.80 -12.45
C GLU A 149 -1.21 20.32 -11.69
N PRO A 150 -2.42 20.25 -12.30
CA PRO A 150 -3.60 19.75 -11.56
C PRO A 150 -3.51 18.28 -11.15
N PHE A 151 -2.75 17.46 -11.88
CA PHE A 151 -2.46 16.09 -11.45
C PHE A 151 -1.55 16.07 -10.22
N LEU A 152 -0.57 16.97 -10.14
CA LEU A 152 0.29 17.07 -8.95
C LEU A 152 -0.53 17.46 -7.71
N TRP A 153 -1.52 18.34 -7.86
CA TRP A 153 -2.46 18.65 -6.78
C TRP A 153 -3.28 17.44 -6.34
N CYS A 154 -3.80 16.65 -7.30
CA CYS A 154 -4.47 15.38 -7.00
C CYS A 154 -3.55 14.42 -6.22
N LEU A 155 -2.31 14.26 -6.70
CA LEU A 155 -1.30 13.40 -6.10
C LEU A 155 -0.98 13.80 -4.66
N PHE A 156 -0.62 15.06 -4.42
CA PHE A 156 -0.30 15.53 -3.08
C PHE A 156 -1.48 15.46 -2.13
N SER A 157 -2.70 15.74 -2.62
CA SER A 157 -3.91 15.61 -1.79
C SER A 157 -4.13 14.17 -1.34
N CYS A 158 -4.00 13.18 -2.24
CA CYS A 158 -4.19 11.77 -1.89
C CYS A 158 -3.07 11.26 -0.96
N LEU A 159 -1.83 11.70 -1.16
CA LEU A 159 -0.72 11.34 -0.27
C LEU A 159 -0.86 11.95 1.13
N ALA A 160 -1.38 13.18 1.24
CA ALA A 160 -1.69 13.78 2.52
C ALA A 160 -2.77 12.99 3.26
N ASP A 161 -3.83 12.57 2.56
CA ASP A 161 -4.88 11.73 3.14
C ASP A 161 -4.32 10.36 3.59
N ALA A 162 -3.47 9.72 2.77
CA ALA A 162 -2.79 8.49 3.16
C ALA A 162 -1.91 8.67 4.40
N ALA A 163 -1.14 9.76 4.49
CA ALA A 163 -0.30 10.07 5.64
C ALA A 163 -1.13 10.28 6.91
N LEU A 164 -2.26 10.98 6.83
CA LEU A 164 -3.20 11.13 7.94
C LEU A 164 -3.77 9.78 8.38
N LEU A 165 -4.18 8.92 7.45
CA LEU A 165 -4.64 7.56 7.80
C LEU A 165 -3.55 6.75 8.51
N LEU A 166 -2.30 6.79 8.04
CA LEU A 166 -1.18 6.10 8.68
C LEU A 166 -0.88 6.68 10.07
N GLN A 167 -0.93 8.00 10.23
CA GLN A 167 -0.63 8.68 11.48
C GLN A 167 -1.71 8.46 12.54
N GLN A 168 -2.98 8.63 12.19
CA GLN A 168 -4.05 8.76 13.17
C GLN A 168 -5.29 7.90 12.87
N GLY A 169 -5.27 7.13 11.78
CA GLY A 169 -6.34 6.19 11.41
C GLY A 169 -7.57 6.84 10.81
N HIS A 170 -7.60 8.16 10.66
CA HIS A 170 -8.78 8.89 10.20
C HIS A 170 -8.35 10.29 9.73
N LEU A 171 -9.13 10.94 8.85
CA LEU A 171 -8.64 12.16 8.19
C LEU A 171 -8.69 13.44 9.04
N GLN A 172 -9.63 13.55 9.98
CA GLN A 172 -9.86 14.79 10.75
C GLN A 172 -9.54 14.65 12.24
N ARG A 173 -9.40 13.43 12.76
CA ARG A 173 -9.18 13.15 14.18
C ARG A 173 -8.45 11.84 14.36
N ALA A 174 -7.81 11.64 15.51
CA ALA A 174 -7.22 10.36 15.84
C ALA A 174 -8.29 9.33 16.25
N LEU A 175 -8.19 8.11 15.71
CA LEU A 175 -8.97 6.97 16.19
C LEU A 175 -8.41 6.48 17.53
N GLN A 176 -9.30 6.22 18.48
CA GLN A 176 -8.91 5.68 19.78
C GLN A 176 -8.21 4.32 19.59
N GLY A 177 -7.07 4.14 20.25
CA GLY A 177 -6.27 2.91 20.13
C GLY A 177 -5.44 2.80 18.85
N TRP A 178 -5.47 3.81 17.98
CA TRP A 178 -4.55 3.87 16.83
C TRP A 178 -3.10 4.06 17.28
N ARG A 179 -2.17 3.60 16.44
CA ARG A 179 -0.75 3.88 16.57
C ARG A 179 -0.22 4.41 15.25
N VAL A 180 0.72 5.34 15.35
CA VAL A 180 1.38 5.91 14.19
C VAL A 180 2.08 4.79 13.41
N ILE A 181 1.76 4.69 12.13
CA ILE A 181 2.41 3.78 11.18
C ILE A 181 3.35 4.62 10.32
N VAL A 182 4.65 4.33 10.37
CA VAL A 182 5.67 4.95 9.52
C VAL A 182 5.88 4.05 8.30
N HIS A 183 5.60 4.54 7.10
CA HIS A 183 5.68 3.73 5.88
C HIS A 183 7.12 3.36 5.48
N ARG A 184 8.09 4.24 5.74
CA ARG A 184 9.54 4.13 5.44
C ARG A 184 9.95 3.94 3.97
N ASP A 185 9.01 3.90 3.03
CA ASP A 185 9.33 3.70 1.60
C ASP A 185 8.33 4.41 0.67
N ILE A 186 8.01 5.67 0.98
CA ILE A 186 7.17 6.50 0.10
C ILE A 186 8.01 6.96 -1.09
N LYS A 187 7.65 6.50 -2.29
CA LYS A 187 8.30 6.83 -3.55
C LYS A 187 7.31 6.64 -4.72
N PRO A 188 7.55 7.25 -5.89
CA PRO A 188 6.70 7.10 -7.06
C PRO A 188 6.33 5.65 -7.41
N GLU A 189 7.25 4.70 -7.27
CA GLU A 189 7.06 3.29 -7.58
C GLU A 189 6.10 2.57 -6.62
N ASN A 190 5.91 3.10 -5.41
CA ASN A 190 5.01 2.58 -4.38
C ASN A 190 3.68 3.36 -4.32
N ILE A 191 3.39 4.16 -5.35
CA ILE A 191 2.12 4.88 -5.49
C ILE A 191 1.44 4.33 -6.74
N PHE A 192 0.34 3.61 -6.59
CA PHE A 192 -0.38 3.06 -7.73
C PHE A 192 -1.52 3.95 -8.18
N LEU A 193 -1.81 3.95 -9.47
CA LEU A 193 -2.84 4.76 -10.09
C LEU A 193 -4.11 3.91 -10.31
N GLY A 194 -5.08 4.14 -9.44
CA GLY A 194 -6.37 3.46 -9.40
C GLY A 194 -7.37 4.01 -10.44
N PRO A 195 -8.63 3.55 -10.39
CA PRO A 195 -9.69 4.05 -11.26
C PRO A 195 -9.93 5.57 -11.15
N PHE A 196 -10.58 6.13 -12.17
CA PHE A 196 -11.05 7.52 -12.20
C PHE A 196 -12.34 7.62 -11.38
N SER A 197 -12.22 7.56 -10.06
CA SER A 197 -13.36 7.57 -9.13
C SER A 197 -13.48 8.87 -8.33
N SER A 198 -12.54 9.80 -8.47
CA SER A 198 -12.56 11.06 -7.74
C SER A 198 -13.66 11.99 -8.24
N HIS A 199 -14.46 12.57 -7.33
CA HIS A 199 -15.33 13.69 -7.71
C HIS A 199 -14.59 15.03 -7.79
N GLU A 200 -13.53 15.24 -6.98
CA GLU A 200 -12.72 16.46 -7.01
C GLU A 200 -11.76 16.48 -8.21
N TYR A 201 -11.20 15.30 -8.55
CA TYR A 201 -10.24 15.13 -9.64
C TYR A 201 -10.73 14.12 -10.70
N PRO A 202 -11.91 14.35 -11.34
CA PRO A 202 -12.55 13.36 -12.21
C PRO A 202 -11.76 13.04 -13.47
N LEU A 203 -10.81 13.89 -13.85
CA LEU A 203 -9.96 13.73 -15.02
C LEU A 203 -8.66 12.96 -14.73
N TYR A 204 -8.45 12.52 -13.49
CA TYR A 204 -7.20 11.88 -13.07
C TYR A 204 -7.47 10.54 -12.38
N PRO A 205 -6.61 9.53 -12.59
CA PRO A 205 -6.67 8.30 -11.82
C PRO A 205 -6.34 8.60 -10.35
N VAL A 206 -7.01 7.93 -9.41
CA VAL A 206 -6.79 8.15 -7.97
C VAL A 206 -5.44 7.54 -7.55
N PRO A 207 -4.49 8.36 -7.04
CA PRO A 207 -3.24 7.85 -6.50
C PRO A 207 -3.45 7.11 -5.17
N LYS A 208 -2.82 5.95 -5.04
CA LYS A 208 -2.97 5.02 -3.91
C LYS A 208 -1.60 4.63 -3.37
N LEU A 209 -1.28 5.05 -2.14
CA LEU A 209 -0.06 4.66 -1.45
C LEU A 209 -0.11 3.18 -1.09
N ALA A 210 0.90 2.43 -1.53
CA ALA A 210 0.97 0.99 -1.43
C ALA A 210 2.34 0.52 -0.92
N ASP A 211 2.46 -0.78 -0.69
CA ASP A 211 3.68 -1.47 -0.25
C ASP A 211 4.19 -1.05 1.13
N SER A 212 3.46 -1.49 2.16
CA SER A 212 3.83 -1.33 3.56
C SER A 212 4.74 -2.46 4.08
N GLY A 213 5.43 -3.18 3.19
CA GLY A 213 6.36 -4.26 3.57
C GLY A 213 7.53 -3.79 4.43
N LEU A 214 7.90 -2.51 4.32
CA LEU A 214 8.88 -1.86 5.18
C LEU A 214 8.25 -0.99 6.26
N ALA A 215 6.94 -1.04 6.51
CA ALA A 215 6.36 -0.16 7.53
C ALA A 215 6.92 -0.47 8.94
N TYR A 216 6.74 0.48 9.85
CA TYR A 216 7.05 0.34 11.27
C TYR A 216 5.92 0.98 12.06
N VAL A 217 5.56 0.39 13.20
CA VAL A 217 4.51 0.92 14.07
C VAL A 217 5.19 1.50 15.29
N VAL A 218 4.98 2.78 15.54
CA VAL A 218 5.61 3.46 16.68
C VAL A 218 5.03 2.91 17.97
N ASP A 219 5.89 2.32 18.80
CA ASP A 219 5.59 2.02 20.19
C ASP A 219 6.10 3.17 21.09
N PRO A 220 5.22 3.87 21.82
CA PRO A 220 5.64 4.91 22.76
C PRO A 220 6.60 4.42 23.87
N ALA A 221 6.67 3.11 24.11
CA ALA A 221 7.58 2.52 25.08
C ALA A 221 8.97 2.23 24.50
N GLU A 222 9.14 2.27 23.18
CA GLU A 222 10.42 2.00 22.52
C GLU A 222 11.14 3.30 22.16
N ASP A 223 12.46 3.33 22.38
CA ASP A 223 13.32 4.39 21.87
C ASP A 223 13.52 4.22 20.37
N THR A 224 12.94 5.12 19.59
CA THR A 224 12.99 5.08 18.12
C THR A 224 14.25 5.70 17.53
N THR A 225 15.15 6.26 18.35
CA THR A 225 16.36 6.96 17.89
C THR A 225 17.46 6.03 17.35
N GLY A 226 17.38 4.73 17.64
CA GLY A 226 18.34 3.71 17.19
C GLY A 226 17.82 2.74 16.12
N LEU A 227 16.68 3.03 15.49
CA LEU A 227 16.08 2.16 14.48
C LEU A 227 16.94 2.11 13.21
N GLU A 228 17.17 0.91 12.67
CA GLU A 228 17.88 0.73 11.41
C GLU A 228 17.23 1.55 10.28
N SER A 229 18.05 2.31 9.56
CA SER A 229 17.63 2.98 8.33
C SER A 229 17.18 1.95 7.29
N ARG A 230 15.90 2.01 6.92
CA ARG A 230 15.28 1.18 5.87
C ARG A 230 14.49 2.06 4.92
N GLY A 231 14.51 1.69 3.64
CA GLY A 231 13.81 2.39 2.56
C GLY A 231 14.67 2.52 1.32
N THR A 232 14.17 3.23 0.32
CA THR A 232 14.87 3.47 -0.94
C THR A 232 15.81 4.65 -0.83
N ARG A 233 17.09 4.44 -1.17
CA ARG A 233 18.11 5.50 -1.22
C ARG A 233 17.62 6.69 -2.06
N ASN A 234 17.93 7.91 -1.62
CA ASN A 234 17.45 9.19 -2.18
C ASN A 234 15.98 9.56 -1.86
N TYR A 235 15.19 8.65 -1.29
CA TYR A 235 13.87 8.95 -0.73
C TYR A 235 13.85 8.96 0.80
N LEU A 236 14.97 8.55 1.41
CA LEU A 236 15.20 8.63 2.85
C LEU A 236 15.35 10.08 3.29
N ALA A 237 14.72 10.42 4.42
CA ALA A 237 14.91 11.71 5.05
C ALA A 237 16.38 11.86 5.54
N PRO A 238 16.91 13.09 5.68
CA PRO A 238 18.30 13.31 6.08
C PRO A 238 18.70 12.60 7.36
N GLU A 239 17.80 12.57 8.35
CA GLU A 239 17.96 11.88 9.62
C GLU A 239 18.05 10.35 9.50
N GLN A 240 17.60 9.78 8.38
CA GLN A 240 17.76 8.36 8.06
C GLN A 240 19.02 8.08 7.23
N ASN A 241 19.68 9.12 6.70
CA ASN A 241 20.88 9.01 5.84
C ASN A 241 22.20 9.17 6.61
N GLY A 242 22.17 9.46 7.91
CA GLY A 242 23.35 9.72 8.75
C GLY A 242 23.44 8.81 9.97
N HIS A 243 24.66 8.64 10.50
CA HIS A 243 24.96 7.90 11.73
C HIS A 243 24.44 8.57 13.02
N ASP A 244 23.70 9.68 12.92
CA ASP A 244 23.19 10.43 14.05
C ASP A 244 21.79 9.93 14.40
N SER A 245 21.66 9.40 15.62
CA SER A 245 20.44 8.83 16.19
C SER A 245 19.33 9.87 16.29
N MET A 246 18.43 9.90 15.33
CA MET A 246 17.28 10.80 15.28
C MET A 246 16.00 9.97 15.19
N PRO A 247 14.91 10.37 15.86
CA PRO A 247 13.67 9.58 15.85
C PRO A 247 13.04 9.58 14.44
N LEU A 248 12.52 8.43 14.00
CA LEU A 248 11.91 8.21 12.68
C LEU A 248 10.69 9.11 12.36
N CYS A 249 10.20 9.85 13.35
CA CYS A 249 9.12 10.81 13.20
C CYS A 249 9.47 12.03 14.05
N THR A 250 10.23 12.96 13.48
CA THR A 250 10.24 14.32 13.99
C THR A 250 9.04 15.04 13.35
N GLN A 251 7.91 15.07 14.04
CA GLN A 251 7.01 16.19 13.79
C GLN A 251 7.84 17.43 14.09
N THR A 252 8.06 18.29 13.09
CA THR A 252 8.51 19.65 13.34
C THR A 252 7.48 20.26 14.26
N SER A 253 7.83 20.37 15.54
CA SER A 253 6.98 21.01 16.53
C SER A 253 6.90 22.47 16.12
N THR A 254 5.73 22.89 15.65
CA THR A 254 5.37 24.29 15.42
C THR A 254 4.46 24.75 16.53
#